data_AF-A0ABD0PJ76-F1
#
_entry.id   AF-A0ABD0PJ76-F1
#
_cell.length_a   1.000
_cell.length_b   1.000
_cell.length_c   1.000
_cell.angle_alpha   90.00
_cell.angle_beta   90.00
_cell.angle_gamma   90.00
#
_symmetry.space_group_name_H-M   'P 1'
#
loop_
_entity.id
_entity.type
_entity.pdbx_description
1 polymer ?
#
loop_
_entity_poly.entity_id
_entity_poly.type
_entity_poly.pdbx_seq_one_letter_code
_entity_poly.pdbx_strand_id
1 'polypeptide(L)'
;AVGSDGIRVMMESALTARDRVGVQDFVLLENHTSEVAFIENLRKRFKENLIYTYIGSVLVSVNPYKELEIYSKQHMERYRGVNFYEVSPHM
;
A
#
# COMPACT_ATOMS: atom_id res chain seq x y z
N ALA A 1 -8.43 -11.04 30.96
CA ALA A 1 -7.38 -11.33 29.97
C ALA A 1 -7.99 -11.23 28.59
N VAL A 2 -7.92 -10.04 27.96
CA VAL A 2 -8.48 -9.80 26.62
C VAL A 2 -7.36 -10.10 25.64
N GLY A 3 -7.55 -11.19 24.88
CA GLY A 3 -6.51 -11.92 24.19
C GLY A 3 -5.83 -11.16 23.05
N SER A 4 -4.51 -11.36 22.99
CA SER A 4 -3.60 -11.00 21.89
C SER A 4 -4.10 -11.41 20.50
N ASP A 5 -4.99 -12.39 20.39
CA ASP A 5 -5.57 -12.85 19.13
C ASP A 5 -6.51 -11.83 18.47
N GLY A 6 -7.18 -10.97 19.25
CA GLY A 6 -8.08 -9.94 18.69
C GLY A 6 -7.35 -8.86 17.90
N ILE A 7 -6.12 -8.50 18.32
CA ILE A 7 -5.30 -7.49 17.63
C ILE A 7 -4.73 -8.06 16.32
N ARG A 8 -4.35 -9.35 16.32
CA ARG A 8 -3.80 -10.02 15.13
C ARG A 8 -4.83 -10.11 14.00
N VAL A 9 -6.07 -10.48 14.34
CA VAL A 9 -7.17 -10.59 13.36
C VAL A 9 -7.56 -9.24 12.77
N MET A 10 -7.56 -8.16 13.56
CA MET A 10 -7.85 -6.80 13.04
C MET A 10 -6.73 -6.28 12.11
N MET A 11 -5.46 -6.54 12.43
CA MET A 11 -4.33 -6.20 11.56
C MET A 11 -4.36 -6.99 10.24
N GLU A 12 -4.61 -8.31 10.29
CA GLU A 12 -4.69 -9.17 9.11
C GLU A 12 -5.85 -8.75 8.17
N SER A 13 -6.99 -8.32 8.74
CA SER A 13 -8.15 -7.82 7.98
C SER A 13 -7.90 -6.47 7.29
N ALA A 14 -7.16 -5.57 7.94
CA ALA A 14 -6.76 -4.29 7.35
C ALA A 14 -5.68 -4.46 6.27
N LEU A 15 -4.81 -5.46 6.41
CA LEU A 15 -3.80 -5.82 5.42
C LEU A 15 -4.42 -6.43 4.16
N THR A 16 -5.41 -7.33 4.30
CA THR A 16 -6.14 -7.89 3.15
C THR A 16 -7.09 -6.91 2.48
N ALA A 17 -7.59 -5.89 3.20
CA ALA A 17 -8.38 -4.82 2.60
C ALA A 17 -7.54 -3.91 1.69
N ARG A 18 -6.25 -3.70 2.01
CA ARG A 18 -5.34 -2.84 1.23
C ARG A 18 -4.96 -3.43 -0.13
N ASP A 19 -4.96 -4.76 -0.27
CA ASP A 19 -4.83 -5.46 -1.56
C ASP A 19 -6.02 -5.24 -2.50
N ARG A 20 -7.17 -4.77 -1.98
CA ARG A 20 -8.40 -4.57 -2.79
C ARG A 20 -8.55 -3.16 -3.34
N VAL A 21 -7.70 -2.21 -2.95
CA VAL A 21 -7.83 -0.80 -3.35
C VAL A 21 -6.90 -0.50 -4.52
N GLY A 22 -7.43 -0.71 -5.72
CA GLY A 22 -6.69 -0.47 -6.96
C GLY A 22 -5.49 -1.41 -7.12
N VAL A 23 -4.67 -1.13 -8.12
CA VAL A 23 -3.50 -1.93 -8.47
C VAL A 23 -2.26 -1.35 -7.77
N GLN A 24 -1.47 -2.21 -7.12
CA GLN A 24 -0.26 -1.83 -6.37
C GLN A 24 0.95 -1.58 -7.28
N ASP A 25 1.00 -2.25 -8.42
CA ASP A 25 2.00 -2.06 -9.47
C ASP A 25 1.32 -1.71 -10.79
N PHE A 26 1.64 -0.55 -11.35
CA PHE A 26 1.08 -0.09 -12.62
C PHE A 26 1.43 -0.99 -13.80
N VAL A 27 2.48 -1.82 -13.71
CA VAL A 27 2.78 -2.83 -14.74
C VAL A 27 1.65 -3.85 -14.88
N LEU A 28 0.88 -4.08 -13.81
CA LEU A 28 -0.26 -5.00 -13.80
C LEU A 28 -1.59 -4.32 -14.17
N LEU A 29 -1.59 -3.02 -14.50
CA LEU A 29 -2.79 -2.30 -14.89
C LEU A 29 -3.20 -2.68 -16.33
N GLU A 30 -4.42 -3.20 -16.51
CA GLU A 30 -4.93 -3.66 -17.82
C GLU A 30 -4.80 -2.58 -18.92
N ASN A 31 -5.14 -1.33 -18.59
CA ASN A 31 -5.04 -0.17 -19.49
C ASN A 31 -3.85 0.74 -19.13
N HIS A 32 -2.65 0.17 -18.99
CA HIS A 32 -1.43 0.90 -18.60
C HIS A 32 -1.05 2.08 -19.52
N THR A 33 -1.52 2.12 -20.77
CA THR A 33 -1.29 3.25 -21.70
C THR A 33 -2.29 4.40 -21.53
N SER A 34 -3.38 4.19 -20.78
CA SER A 34 -4.39 5.21 -20.54
C SER A 34 -4.03 6.07 -19.34
N GLU A 35 -3.80 7.36 -19.58
CA GLU A 35 -3.58 8.35 -18.51
C GLU A 35 -4.77 8.41 -17.54
N VAL A 36 -6.00 8.28 -18.06
CA VAL A 36 -7.21 8.27 -17.24
C VAL A 36 -7.20 7.11 -16.25
N ALA A 37 -6.90 5.89 -16.73
CA ALA A 37 -6.83 4.71 -15.86
C ALA A 37 -5.73 4.86 -14.79
N PHE A 38 -4.59 5.46 -15.17
CA PHE A 38 -3.48 5.73 -14.26
C PHE A 38 -3.89 6.67 -13.12
N ILE A 39 -4.50 7.82 -13.46
CA ILE A 39 -4.97 8.81 -12.49
C ILE A 39 -6.09 8.22 -11.63
N GLU A 40 -7.01 7.45 -12.21
CA GLU A 40 -8.09 6.82 -11.44
C GLU A 40 -7.57 5.84 -10.40
N ASN A 41 -6.54 5.06 -10.72
CA ASN A 41 -5.90 4.15 -9.77
C ASN A 41 -5.25 4.92 -8.62
N LEU A 42 -4.45 5.96 -8.92
CA LEU A 42 -3.87 6.83 -7.89
C LEU A 42 -4.94 7.46 -7.01
N ARG A 43 -6.03 7.95 -7.61
CA ARG A 43 -7.14 8.58 -6.88
C ARG A 43 -7.85 7.58 -5.95
N LYS A 44 -8.07 6.34 -6.40
CA LYS A 44 -8.67 5.27 -5.59
C LYS A 44 -7.76 4.93 -4.39
N ARG A 45 -6.46 4.76 -4.63
CA ARG A 45 -5.46 4.46 -3.59
C ARG A 45 -5.30 5.59 -2.58
N PHE A 46 -5.22 6.83 -3.06
CA PHE A 46 -5.07 8.01 -2.22
C PHE A 46 -6.24 8.21 -1.25
N LYS A 47 -7.48 7.93 -1.70
CA LYS A 47 -8.68 7.99 -0.84
C LYS A 47 -8.59 7.07 0.37
N GLU A 48 -7.88 5.95 0.25
CA GLU A 48 -7.66 4.97 1.32
C GLU A 48 -6.34 5.17 2.07
N ASN A 49 -5.70 6.33 1.90
CA ASN A 49 -4.40 6.68 2.49
C ASN A 49 -3.23 5.78 2.02
N LEU A 50 -3.36 5.16 0.85
CA LEU A 50 -2.27 4.45 0.19
C LEU A 50 -1.52 5.42 -0.73
N ILE A 51 -0.45 6.00 -0.21
CA ILE A 51 0.31 7.06 -0.88
C ILE A 51 1.44 6.55 -1.78
N TYR A 52 1.74 5.25 -1.69
CA TYR A 52 2.81 4.58 -2.40
C TYR A 52 2.26 3.58 -3.42
N THR A 53 2.81 3.62 -4.63
CA THR A 53 2.46 2.71 -5.72
C THR A 53 3.70 2.40 -6.56
N TYR A 54 3.90 1.15 -6.95
CA TYR A 54 5.01 0.73 -7.80
C TYR A 54 4.71 0.96 -9.29
N ILE A 55 5.77 1.20 -10.05
CA ILE A 55 5.84 1.04 -11.51
C ILE A 55 7.07 0.17 -11.76
N GLY A 56 6.90 -1.15 -11.69
CA GLY A 56 8.02 -2.10 -11.69
C GLY A 56 8.98 -1.80 -10.53
N SER A 57 10.21 -1.35 -10.83
CA SER A 57 11.20 -0.99 -9.82
C SER A 57 11.12 0.48 -9.34
N VAL A 58 10.27 1.30 -9.95
CA VAL A 58 10.11 2.71 -9.60
C VAL A 58 9.01 2.85 -8.54
N LEU A 59 9.23 3.68 -7.53
CA LEU A 59 8.24 4.00 -6.50
C LEU A 59 7.65 5.39 -6.72
N VAL A 60 6.34 5.47 -6.86
CA VAL A 60 5.60 6.74 -6.92
C VAL A 60 5.02 7.07 -5.55
N SER A 61 5.26 8.29 -5.09
CA SER A 61 4.77 8.83 -3.83
C SER A 61 3.83 10.01 -4.07
N VAL A 62 2.62 9.96 -3.51
CA VAL A 62 1.63 11.05 -3.56
C VAL A 62 1.51 11.69 -2.19
N ASN A 63 1.87 12.97 -2.06
CA ASN A 63 1.90 13.64 -0.75
C ASN A 63 0.49 13.76 -0.13
N PRO A 64 0.24 13.18 1.05
CA PRO A 64 -1.06 13.28 1.73
C PRO A 64 -1.28 14.61 2.47
N TYR A 65 -0.25 15.45 2.62
CA TYR A 65 -0.29 16.71 3.39
C TYR A 65 -0.83 16.56 4.82
N LYS A 66 -0.74 15.35 5.37
CA LYS A 66 -1.11 15.00 6.74
C LYS A 66 -0.21 13.88 7.24
N GLU A 67 -0.14 13.73 8.55
CA GLU A 67 0.64 12.66 9.17
C GLU A 67 -0.09 11.32 9.03
N LEU A 68 0.67 10.28 8.66
CA LEU A 68 0.21 8.91 8.55
C LEU A 68 1.10 8.03 9.44
N GLU A 69 0.49 7.14 10.22
CA GLU A 69 1.20 6.23 11.15
C GLU A 69 1.87 5.03 10.44
N ILE A 70 2.55 5.27 9.32
CA ILE A 70 3.15 4.23 8.46
C ILE A 70 4.67 4.09 8.66
N TYR A 71 5.31 5.01 9.37
CA TYR A 71 6.77 5.00 9.62
C TYR A 71 7.16 4.52 11.03
N SER A 72 6.28 3.78 11.70
CA SER A 72 6.60 3.25 13.03
C SER A 72 7.69 2.17 12.94
N LYS A 73 8.41 1.93 14.05
CA LYS A 73 9.42 0.87 14.12
C LYS A 73 8.88 -0.50 13.71
N GLN A 74 7.62 -0.78 14.04
CA GLN A 74 6.95 -2.01 13.66
C GLN A 74 6.78 -2.15 12.14
N HIS A 75 6.53 -1.05 11.43
CA HIS A 75 6.47 -1.06 9.96
C HIS A 75 7.84 -1.29 9.35
N MET A 76 8.88 -0.60 9.83
CA MET A 76 10.26 -0.78 9.33
C MET A 76 10.74 -2.23 9.46
N GLU A 77 10.50 -2.88 10.59
CA GLU A 77 10.88 -4.29 10.77
C GLU A 77 10.12 -5.25 9.84
N ARG A 78 8.92 -4.89 9.38
CA ARG A 78 8.17 -5.69 8.38
C ARG A 78 8.82 -5.66 7.01
N TYR A 79 9.38 -4.52 6.61
CA TYR A 79 10.01 -4.36 5.29
C TYR A 79 11.48 -4.78 5.28
N ARG A 80 12.08 -4.98 6.46
CA ARG A 80 13.49 -5.33 6.60
C ARG A 80 13.75 -6.76 6.13
N GLY A 81 14.60 -6.90 5.11
CA GLY A 81 15.06 -8.21 4.62
C GLY A 81 14.01 -9.00 3.82
N VAL A 82 12.89 -8.36 3.47
CA VAL A 82 11.84 -8.95 2.64
C VAL A 82 11.98 -8.44 1.21
N ASN A 83 11.63 -9.27 0.24
CA ASN A 83 11.62 -8.85 -1.15
C ASN A 83 10.47 -7.84 -1.37
N PHE A 84 10.75 -6.74 -2.05
CA PHE A 84 9.77 -5.65 -2.23
C PHE A 84 8.56 -6.05 -3.08
N TYR A 85 8.63 -7.15 -3.84
CA TYR A 85 7.47 -7.72 -4.54
C TYR A 85 6.49 -8.47 -3.63
N GLU A 86 6.91 -8.87 -2.43
CA GLU A 86 6.10 -9.66 -1.48
C GLU A 86 5.34 -8.78 -0.49
N VAL A 87 5.60 -7.48 -0.50
CA VAL A 87 5.07 -6.51 0.46
C VAL A 87 4.48 -5.32 -0.27
N SER A 88 3.53 -4.64 0.38
CA SER A 88 2.90 -3.47 -0.19
C SER A 88 3.89 -2.34 -0.49
N PRO A 89 3.64 -1.47 -1.48
CA PRO A 89 4.55 -0.39 -1.80
C PRO A 89 4.83 0.53 -0.60
N HIS A 90 6.10 0.70 -0.25
CA HIS A 90 6.54 1.55 0.86
C HIS A 90 8.01 1.99 0.70
N MET A 91 8.40 3.04 1.45
CA MET A 91 9.78 3.56 1.56
C MET A 91 10.54 2.98 2.75
#